data_AF-A0A953PN57-F1
#
_entry.id   AF-A0A953PN57-F1
#
_cell.length_a   1.000
_cell.length_b   1.000
_cell.length_c   1.000
_cell.angle_alpha   90.00
_cell.angle_beta   90.00
_cell.angle_gamma   90.00
#
_symmetry.space_group_name_H-M   'P 1'
#
loop_
_entity.id
_entity.type
_entity.pdbx_description
1 polymer ?
#
loop_
_entity_poly.entity_id
_entity_poly.type
_entity_poly.pdbx_seq_one_letter_code
_entity_poly.pdbx_strand_id
1 'polypeptide(L)'
;MTDIDLVRQWINASVRVVALTGAGISTESGIPDFRGPQGVWTTNPKAERLSNIHSYMSDRVRAGEDDPACERCGGILKSATISFGQSLDPDVITRAMRAAERADLLLAVGTSLQVYPVAGAVPLAKAAGARVVIVNAQPTPFDELADAVLREAIGEVLPALCGP
;
A
#
# COMPACT_ATOMS: atom_id res chain seq x y z
N MET A 1 -11.72 -26.05 -9.69
CA MET A 1 -12.01 -24.80 -8.99
C MET A 1 -10.76 -23.96 -9.11
N THR A 2 -10.85 -22.77 -9.70
CA THR A 2 -9.70 -21.88 -9.84
C THR A 2 -9.38 -21.20 -8.50
N ASP A 3 -8.19 -20.64 -8.35
CA ASP A 3 -7.84 -19.86 -7.17
C ASP A 3 -8.77 -18.64 -7.03
N ILE A 4 -9.22 -18.06 -8.15
CA ILE A 4 -10.22 -16.99 -8.18
C ILE A 4 -11.57 -17.46 -7.61
N ASP A 5 -12.06 -18.64 -8.01
CA ASP A 5 -13.32 -19.20 -7.48
C ASP A 5 -13.24 -19.42 -5.96
N LEU A 6 -12.10 -19.92 -5.49
CA LEU A 6 -11.86 -20.17 -4.07
C LEU A 6 -11.83 -18.86 -3.28
N VAL A 7 -11.10 -17.86 -3.77
CA VAL A 7 -11.05 -16.53 -3.13
C VAL A 7 -12.43 -15.88 -3.15
N ARG A 8 -13.21 -16.00 -4.23
CA ARG A 8 -14.58 -15.48 -4.31
C ARG A 8 -15.50 -16.12 -3.28
N GLN A 9 -15.37 -17.43 -3.05
CA GLN A 9 -16.09 -18.11 -1.96
C GLN A 9 -15.70 -17.55 -0.59
N TRP A 10 -14.41 -17.29 -0.35
CA TRP A 10 -13.95 -16.70 0.91
C TRP A 10 -14.47 -15.28 1.11
N ILE A 11 -14.50 -14.45 0.06
CA ILE A 11 -15.10 -13.11 0.11
C ILE A 11 -16.58 -13.22 0.49
N ASN A 12 -17.34 -14.08 -0.18
CA ASN A 12 -18.77 -14.26 0.08
C ASN A 12 -19.08 -14.82 1.47
N ALA A 13 -18.17 -15.61 2.05
CA ALA A 13 -18.35 -16.21 3.38
C ALA A 13 -17.86 -15.30 4.53
N SER A 14 -17.12 -14.23 4.23
CA SER A 14 -16.53 -13.36 5.24
C SER A 14 -17.48 -12.26 5.66
N VAL A 15 -17.54 -11.96 6.97
CA VAL A 15 -18.35 -10.85 7.50
C VAL A 15 -17.54 -9.55 7.51
N ARG A 16 -16.24 -9.65 7.77
CA ARG A 16 -15.30 -8.52 7.88
C ARG A 16 -14.15 -8.69 6.90
N VAL A 17 -14.29 -8.07 5.74
CA VAL A 17 -13.26 -8.02 4.71
C VAL A 17 -12.50 -6.71 4.82
N VAL A 18 -11.16 -6.76 4.88
CA VAL A 18 -10.29 -5.59 4.89
C VAL A 18 -9.38 -5.62 3.67
N ALA A 19 -9.32 -4.51 2.93
CA ALA A 19 -8.40 -4.34 1.82
C ALA A 19 -7.21 -3.44 2.23
N LEU A 20 -6.01 -3.92 1.96
CA LEU A 20 -4.76 -3.15 2.04
C LEU A 20 -4.24 -2.93 0.62
N THR A 21 -4.27 -1.69 0.14
CA THR A 21 -3.87 -1.38 -1.24
C THR A 21 -2.54 -0.63 -1.29
N GLY A 22 -1.78 -0.85 -2.36
CA GLY A 22 -0.59 -0.07 -2.70
C GLY A 22 -0.69 0.55 -4.08
N ALA A 23 0.37 1.20 -4.54
CA ALA A 23 0.39 1.93 -5.82
C ALA A 23 0.08 1.04 -7.04
N GLY A 24 0.33 -0.27 -6.95
CA GLY A 24 0.04 -1.23 -8.01
C GLY A 24 -1.44 -1.27 -8.41
N ILE A 25 -2.38 -0.90 -7.52
CA ILE A 25 -3.81 -0.84 -7.86
C ILE A 25 -4.15 0.26 -8.88
N SER A 26 -3.25 1.24 -9.06
CA SER A 26 -3.49 2.43 -9.90
C SER A 26 -2.72 2.43 -11.22
N THR A 27 -1.91 1.40 -11.48
CA THR A 27 -1.04 1.32 -12.68
C THR A 27 -1.84 1.27 -13.97
N GLU A 28 -2.93 0.51 -14.01
CA GLU A 28 -3.83 0.43 -15.17
C GLU A 28 -4.64 1.72 -15.40
N SER A 29 -4.64 2.65 -14.43
CA SER A 29 -5.17 4.02 -14.60
C SER A 29 -4.12 5.01 -15.10
N GLY A 30 -2.92 4.55 -15.44
CA GLY A 30 -1.81 5.38 -15.93
C GLY A 30 -0.97 6.04 -14.84
N ILE A 31 -1.19 5.71 -13.55
CA ILE A 31 -0.36 6.20 -12.44
C ILE A 31 0.73 5.17 -12.15
N PRO A 32 2.02 5.49 -12.34
CA PRO A 32 3.10 4.52 -12.14
C PRO A 32 3.20 4.09 -10.67
N ASP A 33 3.62 2.84 -10.45
CA ASP A 33 4.00 2.38 -9.11
C ASP A 33 5.39 2.89 -8.71
N PHE A 34 5.86 2.49 -7.53
CA PHE A 34 7.19 2.88 -7.05
C PHE A 34 8.31 1.92 -7.47
N ARG A 35 8.07 0.60 -7.39
CA ARG A 35 9.13 -0.43 -7.38
C ARG A 35 8.99 -1.51 -8.47
N GLY A 36 7.94 -1.44 -9.29
CA GLY A 36 7.79 -2.34 -10.43
C GLY A 36 8.84 -2.09 -11.52
N PRO A 37 8.82 -2.85 -12.61
CA PRO A 37 9.80 -2.72 -13.69
C PRO A 37 9.88 -1.31 -14.31
N GLN A 38 8.75 -0.59 -14.31
CA GLN A 38 8.63 0.81 -14.77
C GLN A 38 8.34 1.78 -13.61
N GLY A 39 8.59 1.35 -12.37
CA GLY A 39 8.31 2.13 -11.18
C GLY A 39 9.16 3.40 -11.09
N VAL A 40 8.63 4.40 -10.40
CA VAL A 40 9.28 5.72 -10.26
C VAL A 40 10.66 5.60 -9.62
N TRP A 41 10.83 4.74 -8.61
CA TRP A 41 12.12 4.55 -7.94
C TRP A 41 13.06 3.64 -8.72
N THR A 42 12.52 2.66 -9.46
CA THR A 42 13.28 1.80 -10.36
C THR A 42 13.93 2.60 -11.49
N THR A 43 13.20 3.53 -12.07
CA THR A 43 13.65 4.31 -13.24
C THR A 43 14.33 5.63 -12.86
N ASN A 44 14.09 6.14 -11.65
CA ASN A 44 14.65 7.40 -11.17
C ASN A 44 15.10 7.31 -9.69
N PRO A 45 16.35 6.88 -9.43
CA PRO A 45 16.91 6.78 -8.08
C PRO A 45 16.92 8.12 -7.31
N LYS A 46 16.96 9.26 -8.01
CA LYS A 46 16.85 10.58 -7.37
C LYS A 46 15.45 10.79 -6.77
N ALA A 47 14.40 10.30 -7.42
CA ALA A 47 13.04 10.36 -6.90
C ALA A 47 12.87 9.51 -5.62
N GLU A 48 13.55 8.36 -5.53
CA GLU A 48 13.59 7.57 -4.30
C GLU A 48 14.26 8.36 -3.17
N ARG A 49 15.44 8.93 -3.42
CA ARG A 49 16.15 9.77 -2.44
C ARG A 49 15.29 10.93 -1.94
N LEU A 50 14.60 11.63 -2.86
CA LEU A 50 13.73 12.76 -2.52
C LEU A 50 12.45 12.35 -1.78
N SER A 51 12.15 11.05 -1.69
CA SER A 51 11.07 10.55 -0.84
C SER A 51 11.46 10.54 0.64
N ASN A 52 12.74 10.74 0.98
CA ASN A 52 13.21 10.96 2.35
C ASN A 52 13.11 12.44 2.75
N ILE A 53 12.52 12.72 3.92
CA ILE A 53 12.24 14.10 4.35
C ILE A 53 13.51 14.94 4.49
N HIS A 54 14.59 14.37 5.00
CA HIS A 54 15.83 15.10 5.22
C HIS A 54 16.51 15.46 3.90
N SER A 55 16.50 14.53 2.93
CA SER A 55 17.04 14.79 1.59
C SER A 55 16.21 15.83 0.85
N TYR A 56 14.89 15.71 0.89
CA TYR A 56 13.99 16.68 0.29
C TYR A 56 14.21 18.09 0.84
N MET A 57 14.19 18.26 2.17
CA MET A 57 14.38 19.56 2.79
C MET A 57 15.77 20.15 2.53
N SER A 58 16.83 19.32 2.63
CA SER A 58 18.20 19.79 2.41
C SER A 58 18.41 20.29 0.98
N ASP A 59 17.82 19.62 -0.02
CA ASP A 59 17.96 20.01 -1.41
C ASP A 59 17.21 21.34 -1.70
N ARG A 60 16.01 21.53 -1.15
CA ARG A 60 15.26 22.79 -1.26
C ARG A 60 16.03 23.97 -0.68
N VAL A 61 16.57 23.81 0.53
CA VAL A 61 17.37 24.86 1.19
C VAL A 61 18.61 25.21 0.37
N ARG A 62 19.32 24.21 -0.16
CA ARG A 62 20.49 24.45 -1.03
C ARG A 62 20.14 25.12 -2.35
N ALA A 63 18.94 24.87 -2.87
CA ALA A 63 18.42 25.53 -4.06
C ALA A 63 17.93 26.98 -3.79
N GLY A 64 17.89 27.41 -2.53
CA GLY A 64 17.38 28.73 -2.16
C GLY A 64 15.86 28.85 -2.33
N GLU A 65 15.13 27.73 -2.28
CA GLU A 65 13.68 27.73 -2.38
C GLU A 65 13.05 28.18 -1.05
N ASP A 66 12.20 29.20 -1.11
CA ASP A 66 11.41 29.66 0.04
C ASP A 66 10.36 28.61 0.44
N ASP A 67 10.00 28.63 1.72
CA ASP A 67 8.90 27.80 2.23
C ASP A 67 7.54 28.40 1.83
N PRO A 68 6.64 27.59 1.20
CA PRO A 68 5.34 28.10 0.80
C PRO A 68 4.52 28.43 2.05
N ALA A 69 4.01 29.66 2.13
CA ALA A 69 3.24 30.12 3.28
C ALA A 69 1.76 29.76 3.16
N CYS A 70 1.13 29.44 4.28
CA CYS A 70 -0.31 29.26 4.38
C CYS A 70 -1.00 30.61 4.26
N GLU A 71 -1.88 30.77 3.27
CA GLU A 71 -2.62 32.01 3.03
C GLU A 71 -3.56 32.41 4.19
N ARG A 72 -3.81 31.49 5.14
CA ARG A 72 -4.73 31.70 6.26
C ARG A 72 -4.04 32.02 7.58
N CYS A 73 -2.88 31.44 7.86
CA CYS A 73 -2.17 31.60 9.14
C CYS A 73 -0.69 31.95 9.00
N GLY A 74 -0.14 31.99 7.79
CA GLY A 74 1.28 32.26 7.53
C GLY A 74 2.24 31.12 7.89
N GLY A 75 1.76 29.98 8.39
CA GLY A 75 2.59 28.81 8.67
C GLY A 75 3.13 28.14 7.40
N ILE A 76 4.13 27.28 7.54
CA ILE A 76 4.73 26.56 6.40
C ILE A 76 3.74 25.50 5.88
N LEU A 77 3.44 25.56 4.58
CA LEU A 77 2.70 24.53 3.86
C LEU A 77 3.64 23.41 3.43
N LYS A 78 3.17 22.18 3.58
CA LYS A 78 3.79 20.98 3.02
C LYS A 78 2.68 20.11 2.45
N SER A 79 2.97 19.36 1.39
CA SER A 79 2.09 18.27 0.97
C SER A 79 1.81 17.33 2.15
N ALA A 80 0.58 16.82 2.24
CA ALA A 80 0.20 15.86 3.28
C ALA A 80 0.80 14.45 3.08
N THR A 81 1.67 14.28 2.07
CA THR A 81 2.38 13.02 1.80
C THR A 81 3.41 12.76 2.88
N ILE A 82 3.35 11.56 3.46
CA ILE A 82 4.31 11.11 4.47
C ILE A 82 5.59 10.65 3.77
N SER A 83 6.69 11.35 4.05
CA SER A 83 8.02 11.03 3.54
C SER A 83 8.71 10.01 4.46
N PHE A 84 9.69 9.26 3.96
CA PHE A 84 10.53 8.43 4.82
C PHE A 84 11.24 9.31 5.87
N GLY A 85 11.30 8.82 7.10
CA GLY A 85 11.79 9.56 8.26
C GLY A 85 10.73 10.41 8.97
N GLN A 86 9.51 10.49 8.45
CA GLN A 86 8.39 11.11 9.16
C GLN A 86 7.55 10.10 9.91
N SER A 87 7.02 10.52 11.05
CA SER A 87 6.03 9.76 11.79
C SER A 87 4.70 9.72 11.03
N LEU A 88 4.10 8.54 11.00
CA LEU A 88 2.71 8.39 10.61
C LEU A 88 1.81 8.86 11.75
N ASP A 89 0.58 9.27 11.41
CA ASP A 89 -0.45 9.55 12.40
C ASP A 89 -0.75 8.28 13.23
N PRO A 90 -0.51 8.29 14.55
CA PRO A 90 -0.68 7.10 15.39
C PRO A 90 -2.12 6.60 15.44
N ASP A 91 -3.11 7.48 15.37
CA ASP A 91 -4.52 7.10 15.44
C ASP A 91 -4.96 6.42 14.15
N VAL A 92 -4.47 6.90 13.01
CA VAL A 92 -4.70 6.27 11.70
C VAL A 92 -4.10 4.85 11.68
N ILE A 93 -2.85 4.70 12.10
CA ILE A 93 -2.18 3.39 12.14
C ILE A 93 -2.87 2.46 13.13
N THR A 94 -3.21 2.94 14.32
CA THR A 94 -3.94 2.13 15.32
C THR A 94 -5.27 1.62 14.78
N ARG A 95 -6.03 2.48 14.09
CA ARG A 95 -7.31 2.09 13.47
C ARG A 95 -7.11 1.07 12.35
N ALA A 96 -6.12 1.27 11.48
CA ALA A 96 -5.82 0.36 10.38
C ALA A 96 -5.41 -1.03 10.89
N MET A 97 -4.51 -1.09 11.87
CA MET A 97 -4.04 -2.36 12.44
C MET A 97 -5.17 -3.10 13.19
N ARG A 98 -6.01 -2.38 13.94
CA ARG A 98 -7.21 -2.98 14.57
C ARG A 98 -8.22 -3.51 13.57
N ALA A 99 -8.36 -2.87 12.41
CA ALA A 99 -9.23 -3.36 11.35
C ALA A 99 -8.67 -4.68 10.79
N ALA A 100 -7.37 -4.73 10.50
CA ALA A 100 -6.70 -5.94 10.01
C ALA A 100 -6.76 -7.10 11.02
N GLU A 101 -6.51 -6.83 12.31
CA GLU A 101 -6.60 -7.81 13.40
C GLU A 101 -8.01 -8.42 13.54
N ARG A 102 -9.06 -7.63 13.26
CA ARG A 102 -10.45 -8.07 13.38
C ARG A 102 -11.04 -8.61 12.07
N ALA A 103 -10.25 -8.68 10.99
CA ALA A 103 -10.73 -9.16 9.72
C ALA A 103 -10.93 -10.68 9.76
N ASP A 104 -11.93 -11.18 9.02
CA ASP A 104 -12.05 -12.60 8.71
C ASP A 104 -11.24 -12.92 7.42
N LEU A 105 -11.07 -11.90 6.57
CA LEU A 105 -10.32 -11.94 5.33
C LEU A 105 -9.59 -10.61 5.10
N LEU A 106 -8.28 -10.68 4.85
CA LEU A 106 -7.44 -9.56 4.42
C LEU A 106 -7.06 -9.74 2.94
N LEU A 107 -7.36 -8.76 2.09
CA LEU A 107 -6.86 -8.69 0.71
C LEU A 107 -5.75 -7.63 0.62
N ALA A 108 -4.53 -8.06 0.33
CA ALA A 108 -3.43 -7.17 -0.02
C ALA A 108 -3.35 -7.04 -1.55
N VAL A 109 -3.58 -5.83 -2.09
CA VAL A 109 -3.73 -5.62 -3.53
C VAL A 109 -2.75 -4.57 -4.05
N GLY A 110 -1.95 -4.93 -5.06
CA GLY A 110 -1.04 -3.99 -5.72
C GLY A 110 -0.01 -3.37 -4.78
N THR A 111 0.47 -4.14 -3.81
CA THR A 111 1.45 -3.68 -2.81
C THR A 111 2.61 -4.64 -2.72
N SER A 112 3.83 -4.10 -2.64
CA SER A 112 5.05 -4.90 -2.43
C SER A 112 5.17 -5.41 -1.00
N LEU A 113 4.39 -4.86 -0.06
CA LEU A 113 4.40 -5.20 1.36
C LEU A 113 5.79 -5.07 2.03
N GLN A 114 6.58 -4.08 1.60
CA GLN A 114 7.93 -3.85 2.13
C GLN A 114 8.03 -2.66 3.10
N VAL A 115 6.96 -1.87 3.25
CA VAL A 115 6.98 -0.62 4.04
C VAL A 115 6.23 -0.80 5.36
N TYR A 116 6.97 -0.66 6.46
CA TYR A 116 6.42 -0.66 7.81
C TYR A 116 5.95 0.73 8.23
N PRO A 117 4.95 0.81 9.12
CA PRO A 117 4.29 -0.27 9.88
C PRO A 117 3.20 -1.02 9.11
N VAL A 118 2.72 -0.48 7.99
CA VAL A 118 1.52 -0.96 7.29
C VAL A 118 1.65 -2.40 6.77
N ALA A 119 2.85 -2.79 6.29
CA ALA A 119 3.14 -4.17 5.91
C ALA A 119 2.87 -5.19 7.03
N GLY A 120 3.01 -4.77 8.29
CA GLY A 120 2.72 -5.60 9.47
C GLY A 120 1.25 -5.99 9.64
N ALA A 121 0.32 -5.37 8.90
CA ALA A 121 -1.09 -5.75 8.91
C ALA A 121 -1.31 -7.20 8.42
N VAL A 122 -0.46 -7.68 7.51
CA VAL A 122 -0.56 -9.04 6.95
C VAL A 122 -0.27 -10.12 8.00
N PRO A 123 0.91 -10.14 8.66
CA PRO A 123 1.17 -11.09 9.73
C PRO A 123 0.23 -10.91 10.93
N LEU A 124 -0.19 -9.68 11.24
CA LEU A 124 -1.16 -9.43 12.30
C LEU A 124 -2.51 -10.09 12.02
N ALA A 125 -3.09 -9.89 10.83
CA ALA A 125 -4.36 -10.49 10.44
C ALA A 125 -4.26 -12.02 10.42
N LYS A 126 -3.17 -12.57 9.87
CA LYS A 126 -2.95 -14.02 9.83
C LYS A 126 -2.87 -14.62 11.23
N ALA A 127 -2.12 -13.99 12.14
CA ALA A 127 -2.01 -14.44 13.53
C ALA A 127 -3.35 -14.38 14.28
N ALA A 128 -4.22 -13.44 13.93
CA ALA A 128 -5.58 -13.34 14.46
C ALA A 128 -6.57 -14.35 13.85
N GLY A 129 -6.13 -15.17 12.90
CA GLY A 129 -6.94 -16.23 12.27
C GLY A 129 -7.64 -15.81 10.97
N ALA A 130 -7.36 -14.62 10.45
CA ALA A 130 -7.89 -14.20 9.15
C ALA A 130 -7.28 -15.05 8.02
N ARG A 131 -8.06 -15.27 6.96
CA ARG A 131 -7.48 -15.65 5.68
C ARG A 131 -6.76 -14.45 5.06
N VAL A 132 -5.64 -14.69 4.40
CA VAL A 132 -4.86 -13.65 3.71
C VAL A 132 -4.79 -13.99 2.22
N VAL A 133 -5.17 -13.04 1.38
CA VAL A 133 -5.05 -13.13 -0.07
C VAL A 133 -4.17 -12.00 -0.56
N ILE A 134 -3.18 -12.32 -1.40
CA ILE A 134 -2.30 -11.34 -2.03
C ILE A 134 -2.59 -11.32 -3.52
N VAL A 135 -2.97 -10.17 -4.05
CA VAL A 135 -3.13 -9.92 -5.49
C VAL A 135 -2.02 -8.96 -5.91
N ASN A 136 -0.93 -9.50 -6.44
CA ASN A 136 0.23 -8.68 -6.80
C ASN A 136 1.07 -9.34 -7.89
N ALA A 137 1.36 -8.57 -8.94
CA ALA A 137 2.14 -9.05 -10.10
C ALA A 137 3.58 -9.46 -9.75
N GLN A 138 4.16 -8.93 -8.68
CA GLN A 138 5.53 -9.23 -8.25
C GLN A 138 5.55 -9.94 -6.89
N PRO A 139 6.57 -10.76 -6.60
CA PRO A 139 6.71 -11.41 -5.30
C PRO A 139 6.69 -10.43 -4.13
N THR A 140 6.16 -10.87 -3.00
CA THR A 140 6.13 -10.11 -1.74
C THR A 140 6.78 -10.92 -0.61
N PRO A 141 7.26 -10.26 0.45
CA PRO A 141 7.83 -10.97 1.61
C PRO A 141 6.84 -11.89 2.36
N PHE A 142 5.53 -11.80 2.07
CA PHE A 142 4.49 -12.54 2.78
C PHE A 142 3.75 -13.56 1.90
N ASP A 143 4.28 -13.87 0.71
CA ASP A 143 3.64 -14.82 -0.20
C ASP A 143 3.46 -16.20 0.44
N GLU A 144 4.45 -16.69 1.20
CA GLU A 144 4.37 -17.97 1.91
C GLU A 144 3.38 -17.97 3.08
N LEU A 145 3.02 -16.78 3.58
CA LEU A 145 2.07 -16.62 4.68
C LEU A 145 0.61 -16.57 4.17
N ALA A 146 0.43 -16.21 2.90
CA ALA A 146 -0.88 -16.04 2.29
C ALA A 146 -1.57 -17.39 2.06
N ASP A 147 -2.90 -17.40 2.18
CA ASP A 147 -3.73 -18.56 1.83
C ASP A 147 -3.96 -18.67 0.32
N ALA A 148 -3.85 -17.54 -0.41
CA ALA A 148 -3.81 -17.51 -1.87
C ALA A 148 -2.98 -16.33 -2.38
N VAL A 149 -2.28 -16.54 -3.50
CA VAL A 149 -1.50 -15.50 -4.18
C VAL A 149 -1.90 -15.48 -5.65
N LEU A 150 -2.55 -14.39 -6.08
CA LEU A 150 -2.98 -14.16 -7.46
C LEU A 150 -1.97 -13.23 -8.15
N ARG A 151 -1.49 -13.62 -9.32
CA ARG A 151 -0.39 -12.94 -10.05
C ARG A 151 -0.84 -12.24 -11.32
N GLU A 152 -2.09 -12.42 -11.68
CA GLU A 152 -2.72 -11.85 -12.86
C GLU A 152 -2.95 -10.34 -12.69
N ALA A 153 -3.33 -9.68 -13.79
CA ALA A 153 -3.59 -8.23 -13.80
C ALA A 153 -4.71 -7.89 -12.82
N ILE A 154 -4.51 -6.83 -12.03
CA ILE A 154 -5.46 -6.43 -10.98
C ILE A 154 -6.81 -6.04 -11.59
N GLY A 155 -6.80 -5.40 -12.76
CA GLY A 155 -7.99 -5.05 -13.54
C GLY A 155 -8.75 -6.25 -14.11
N GLU A 156 -8.16 -7.45 -14.13
CA GLU A 156 -8.86 -8.69 -14.49
C GLU A 156 -9.32 -9.43 -13.23
N VAL A 157 -8.47 -9.52 -12.21
CA VAL A 157 -8.72 -10.26 -10.97
C VAL A 157 -9.83 -9.62 -10.14
N LEU A 158 -9.78 -8.30 -9.88
CA LEU A 158 -10.75 -7.67 -9.00
C LEU A 158 -12.18 -7.73 -9.56
N PRO A 159 -12.43 -7.49 -10.87
CA PRO A 159 -13.75 -7.71 -11.44
C PRO A 159 -14.21 -9.17 -11.37
N ALA A 160 -13.30 -10.14 -11.51
CA ALA A 160 -13.67 -11.56 -11.37
C ALA A 160 -14.04 -11.94 -9.92
N LEU A 161 -13.39 -11.31 -8.93
CA LEU A 161 -13.64 -11.54 -7.50
C LEU A 161 -14.89 -10.83 -6.97
N CYS A 162 -15.09 -9.58 -7.38
CA CYS A 162 -16.11 -8.69 -6.82
C CYS A 162 -17.28 -8.39 -7.77
N GLY A 163 -17.15 -8.77 -9.04
CA GLY A 163 -18.21 -8.59 -10.04
C GLY A 163 -19.39 -9.53 -9.82
N PRO A 164 -20.50 -9.31 -10.56
CA PRO A 164 -21.67 -10.18 -10.54
C PRO A 164 -21.37 -11.61 -10.99
#